data_AF-A0A7C1JPU7-F1
#
_entry.id   AF-A0A7C1JPU7-F1
#
_cell.length_a   1.000
_cell.length_b   1.000
_cell.length_c   1.000
_cell.angle_alpha   90.00
_cell.angle_beta   90.00
_cell.angle_gamma   90.00
#
_symmetry.space_group_name_H-M   'P 1'
#
loop_
_entity.id
_entity.type
_entity.pdbx_description
1 polymer ?
#
loop_
_entity_poly.entity_id
_entity_poly.type
_entity_poly.pdbx_seq_one_letter_code
_entity_poly.pdbx_strand_id
1 'polypeptide(L)'
;MTAARRRTWGTILIWLGVFAWAPFLVLIASGEEVSIFPFLAAHLAGVLGGAWLRASADRMEGLNQAQDRQGQRRRIASRVLIYLGVLAWAPYFYLERVVGQDVDIFPFLAAHLTGVLGGAALRASVELDRLTRRL
;
A
#
# COMPACT_ATOMS: atom_id res chain seq x y z
N MET A 1 2.63 22.85 10.47
CA MET A 1 1.85 21.62 10.77
C MET A 1 2.62 20.79 11.79
N THR A 2 1.98 20.38 12.89
CA THR A 2 2.55 19.46 13.89
C THR A 2 2.74 18.05 13.32
N ALA A 3 3.63 17.25 13.91
CA ALA A 3 3.90 15.88 13.48
C ALA A 3 2.63 15.00 13.50
N ALA A 4 1.85 15.08 14.58
CA ALA A 4 0.55 14.41 14.70
C ALA A 4 -0.41 14.78 13.54
N ARG A 5 -0.54 16.08 13.21
CA ARG A 5 -1.40 16.53 12.11
C ARG A 5 -0.94 16.00 10.77
N ARG A 6 0.38 15.97 10.50
CA ARG A 6 0.93 15.36 9.26
C ARG A 6 0.65 13.87 9.19
N ARG A 7 0.75 13.14 10.31
CA ARG A 7 0.43 11.70 10.36
C ARG A 7 -1.05 11.44 10.08
N THR A 8 -1.97 12.24 10.64
CA THR A 8 -3.41 12.16 10.35
C THR A 8 -3.69 12.38 8.87
N TRP A 9 -3.19 13.48 8.29
CA TRP A 9 -3.36 13.76 6.86
C TRP A 9 -2.73 12.69 5.97
N GLY A 10 -1.56 12.15 6.36
CA GLY A 10 -0.95 11.06 5.62
C GLY A 10 -1.80 9.79 5.63
N THR A 11 -2.44 9.46 6.77
CA THR A 11 -3.39 8.35 6.86
C THR A 11 -4.65 8.62 6.01
N ILE A 12 -5.18 9.84 6.04
CA ILE A 12 -6.34 10.23 5.21
C ILE A 12 -6.02 10.07 3.72
N LEU A 13 -4.87 10.57 3.25
CA LEU A 13 -4.47 10.44 1.84
C LEU A 13 -4.29 8.99 1.42
N ILE A 14 -3.72 8.13 2.28
CA ILE A 14 -3.61 6.69 2.00
C ILE A 14 -5.01 6.10 1.84
N TRP A 15 -5.94 6.39 2.76
CA TRP A 15 -7.31 5.89 2.65
C TRP A 15 -8.01 6.39 1.39
N LEU A 16 -7.88 7.68 1.05
CA LEU A 16 -8.43 8.22 -0.20
C LEU A 16 -7.85 7.51 -1.43
N GLY A 17 -6.54 7.25 -1.44
CA GLY A 17 -5.90 6.48 -2.50
C GLY A 17 -6.42 5.05 -2.60
N VAL A 18 -6.66 4.36 -1.47
CA VAL A 18 -7.25 3.02 -1.46
C VAL A 18 -8.71 3.05 -1.93
N PHE A 19 -9.50 4.03 -1.46
CA PHE A 19 -10.90 4.20 -1.84
C PHE A 19 -11.09 4.59 -3.31
N ALA A 20 -10.05 5.11 -3.99
CA ALA A 20 -10.10 5.33 -5.44
C ALA A 20 -10.43 4.05 -6.22
N TRP A 21 -10.13 2.85 -5.70
CA TRP A 21 -10.49 1.59 -6.33
C TRP A 21 -11.97 1.22 -6.21
N ALA A 22 -12.69 1.72 -5.19
CA ALA A 22 -14.09 1.37 -4.98
C ALA A 22 -14.99 1.68 -6.20
N PRO A 23 -14.98 2.90 -6.77
CA PRO A 23 -15.77 3.19 -7.98
C PRO A 23 -15.32 2.36 -9.18
N PHE A 24 -14.02 2.10 -9.36
CA PHE A 24 -13.53 1.24 -10.45
C PHE A 24 -14.08 -0.19 -10.36
N LEU A 25 -14.04 -0.78 -9.17
CA LEU A 25 -14.56 -2.14 -8.95
C LEU A 25 -16.07 -2.21 -9.17
N VAL A 26 -16.82 -1.17 -8.80
CA VAL A 26 -18.26 -1.08 -9.08
C VAL A 26 -18.52 -1.03 -10.59
N LEU A 27 -17.78 -0.21 -11.33
CA LEU A 27 -17.94 -0.06 -12.78
C LEU A 27 -17.58 -1.34 -13.54
N ILE A 28 -16.49 -2.01 -13.16
CA ILE A 28 -16.14 -3.32 -13.71
C ILE A 28 -17.21 -4.37 -13.37
N ALA A 29 -17.74 -4.37 -12.13
CA ALA A 29 -18.79 -5.31 -11.74
C ALA A 29 -20.11 -5.10 -12.50
N SER A 30 -20.38 -3.87 -12.97
CA SER A 30 -21.50 -3.59 -13.88
C SER A 30 -21.25 -3.95 -15.34
N GLY A 31 -20.05 -4.48 -15.67
CA GLY A 31 -19.67 -4.85 -17.03
C GLY A 31 -19.28 -3.66 -17.92
N GLU A 32 -18.98 -2.49 -17.34
CA GLU A 32 -18.47 -1.37 -18.11
C GLU A 32 -16.97 -1.52 -18.39
N GLU A 33 -16.58 -1.24 -19.64
CA GLU A 33 -15.19 -1.14 -20.05
C GLU A 33 -14.62 0.22 -19.61
N VAL A 34 -14.07 0.27 -18.40
CA VAL A 34 -13.51 1.50 -17.84
C VAL A 34 -11.99 1.41 -17.74
N SER A 35 -11.33 2.46 -18.21
CA SER A 35 -9.88 2.59 -18.12
C SER A 35 -9.39 2.58 -16.67
N ILE A 36 -8.41 1.73 -16.37
CA ILE A 36 -7.78 1.60 -15.05
C ILE A 36 -6.89 2.79 -14.67
N PHE A 37 -6.35 3.51 -15.65
CA PHE A 37 -5.34 4.56 -15.43
C PHE A 37 -5.75 5.72 -14.54
N PRO A 38 -6.94 6.34 -14.67
CA PRO A 38 -7.34 7.42 -13.76
C PRO A 38 -7.41 6.96 -12.30
N PHE A 39 -7.90 5.74 -12.07
CA PHE A 39 -8.00 5.17 -10.73
C PHE A 39 -6.62 4.81 -10.16
N LEU A 40 -5.75 4.23 -11.00
CA LEU A 40 -4.37 3.96 -10.63
C LEU A 40 -3.60 5.25 -10.30
N ALA A 41 -3.76 6.31 -11.10
CA ALA A 41 -3.12 7.59 -10.87
C ALA A 41 -3.59 8.22 -9.54
N ALA A 42 -4.90 8.23 -9.29
CA ALA A 42 -5.48 8.70 -8.03
C ALA A 42 -4.99 7.87 -6.84
N HIS A 43 -4.93 6.54 -7.00
CA HIS A 43 -4.43 5.61 -6.00
C HIS A 43 -2.97 5.91 -5.64
N LEU A 44 -2.09 5.99 -6.64
CA LEU A 44 -0.67 6.27 -6.44
C LEU A 44 -0.45 7.65 -5.80
N ALA A 45 -1.18 8.68 -6.26
CA ALA A 45 -1.10 10.01 -5.68
C ALA A 45 -1.47 10.01 -4.18
N GLY A 46 -2.57 9.35 -3.81
CA GLY A 46 -3.01 9.24 -2.43
C GLY A 46 -2.06 8.42 -1.55
N VAL A 47 -1.69 7.22 -2.01
CA VAL A 47 -0.83 6.30 -1.23
C VAL A 47 0.59 6.84 -1.09
N LEU A 48 1.22 7.31 -2.18
CA LEU A 48 2.59 7.85 -2.14
C LEU A 48 2.64 9.18 -1.38
N GLY A 49 1.70 10.10 -1.65
CA GLY A 49 1.61 11.37 -0.95
C GLY A 49 1.38 11.17 0.56
N GLY A 50 0.47 10.27 0.93
CA GLY A 50 0.19 9.97 2.33
C GLY A 50 1.34 9.23 3.03
N ALA A 51 2.00 8.30 2.34
CA ALA A 51 3.21 7.63 2.84
C ALA A 51 4.35 8.62 3.08
N TRP A 52 4.55 9.58 2.18
CA TRP A 52 5.55 10.64 2.33
C TRP A 52 5.25 11.56 3.52
N LEU A 53 3.98 11.93 3.74
CA LEU A 53 3.57 12.72 4.90
C LEU A 53 3.81 11.97 6.23
N ARG A 54 3.49 10.67 6.29
CA ARG A 54 3.76 9.83 7.47
C ARG A 54 5.26 9.69 7.73
N ALA A 55 6.05 9.38 6.70
CA ALA A 55 7.50 9.29 6.83
C ALA A 55 8.13 10.61 7.28
N SER A 56 7.59 11.73 6.82
CA SER A 56 8.04 13.06 7.26
C SER A 56 7.67 13.37 8.71
N ALA A 57 6.48 12.94 9.17
CA ALA A 57 6.09 13.04 10.57
C ALA A 57 6.99 12.18 11.49
N ASP A 58 7.29 10.94 11.08
CA ASP A 58 8.14 10.02 11.82
C ASP A 58 9.57 10.57 11.99
N ARG A 59 10.10 11.24 10.96
CA ARG A 59 11.39 11.94 11.02
C ARG A 59 11.39 13.13 12.00
N MET A 60 10.28 13.86 12.09
CA MET A 60 10.14 15.00 13.03
C MET A 60 10.07 14.55 14.49
N GLU A 61 9.52 13.37 14.76
CA GLU A 61 9.43 12.81 16.12
C GLU A 61 10.73 12.15 16.62
N GLY A 62 11.79 12.14 15.81
CA GLY A 62 13.07 11.56 16.21
C GLY A 62 12.98 10.07 16.57
N LEU A 63 11.96 9.36 16.06
CA LEU A 63 11.70 7.94 16.30
C LEU A 63 12.71 7.04 15.56
N ASN A 64 14.01 7.27 15.77
CA ASN A 64 15.05 6.31 15.49
C ASN A 64 15.10 5.32 16.65
N GLN A 65 14.26 4.29 16.54
CA GLN A 65 14.15 3.23 17.53
C GLN A 65 15.36 2.28 17.46
N ALA A 66 15.99 2.06 18.62
CA ALA A 66 16.94 1.01 18.87
C ALA A 66 16.47 -0.34 18.29
N GLN A 67 17.34 -0.99 17.55
CA GLN A 67 17.02 -2.13 16.68
C GLN A 67 17.00 -3.45 17.47
N ASP A 68 15.80 -3.99 17.69
CA ASP A 68 15.63 -5.40 17.99
C ASP A 68 15.75 -6.23 16.69
N ARG A 69 16.63 -7.25 16.67
CA ARG A 69 16.91 -8.11 15.50
C ARG A 69 15.63 -8.78 14.96
N GLN A 70 14.69 -9.12 15.85
CA GLN A 70 13.41 -9.73 15.46
C GLN A 70 12.49 -8.73 14.75
N GLY A 71 12.46 -7.49 15.23
CA GLY A 71 11.73 -6.39 14.59
C GLY A 71 12.29 -6.02 13.21
N GLN A 72 13.61 -6.16 13.01
CA GLN A 72 14.26 -5.94 11.71
C GLN A 72 13.84 -6.98 10.68
N ARG A 73 13.83 -8.27 11.01
CA ARG A 73 13.40 -9.34 10.09
C ARG A 73 11.95 -9.15 9.63
N ARG A 74 11.02 -8.89 10.56
CA ARG A 74 9.61 -8.65 10.22
C ARG A 74 9.40 -7.38 9.38
N ARG A 75 10.19 -6.32 9.63
CA ARG A 75 10.19 -5.11 8.79
C ARG A 75 10.66 -5.39 7.37
N ILE A 76 11.69 -6.22 7.19
CA ILE A 76 12.16 -6.63 5.86
C ILE A 76 11.08 -7.48 5.18
N ALA A 77 10.52 -8.49 5.86
CA ALA A 77 9.45 -9.33 5.32
C ALA A 77 8.23 -8.50 4.89
N SER A 78 7.82 -7.53 5.70
CA SER A 78 6.76 -6.58 5.37
C SER A 78 7.05 -5.82 4.07
N ARG A 79 8.27 -5.26 3.92
CA ARG A 79 8.68 -4.57 2.69
C ARG A 79 8.67 -5.50 1.48
N VAL A 80 9.20 -6.71 1.64
CA VAL A 80 9.23 -7.71 0.56
C VAL A 80 7.82 -8.05 0.10
N LEU A 81 6.89 -8.33 1.02
CA LEU A 81 5.50 -8.63 0.68
C LEU A 81 4.80 -7.48 -0.03
N ILE A 82 5.00 -6.24 0.43
CA ILE A 82 4.44 -5.05 -0.23
C ILE A 82 5.02 -4.93 -1.65
N TYR A 83 6.35 -5.09 -1.81
CA TYR A 83 6.98 -5.01 -3.13
C TYR A 83 6.50 -6.12 -4.05
N LEU A 84 6.39 -7.35 -3.59
CA LEU A 84 5.86 -8.45 -4.38
C LEU A 84 4.40 -8.22 -4.77
N GLY A 85 3.58 -7.69 -3.85
CA GLY A 85 2.20 -7.31 -4.14
C GLY A 85 2.10 -6.22 -5.22
N VAL A 86 2.93 -5.18 -5.14
CA VAL A 86 2.98 -4.15 -6.20
C VAL A 86 3.51 -4.72 -7.52
N LEU A 87 4.54 -5.58 -7.45
CA LEU A 87 5.15 -6.21 -8.62
C LEU A 87 4.19 -7.15 -9.35
N ALA A 88 3.15 -7.67 -8.69
CA ALA A 88 2.10 -8.46 -9.34
C ALA A 88 1.42 -7.74 -10.51
N TRP A 89 1.44 -6.39 -10.53
CA TRP A 89 0.92 -5.61 -11.66
C TRP A 89 1.83 -5.63 -12.90
N ALA A 90 3.13 -5.87 -12.74
CA ALA A 90 4.07 -5.88 -13.87
C ALA A 90 3.73 -6.96 -14.93
N PRO A 91 3.50 -8.23 -14.57
CA PRO A 91 3.08 -9.24 -15.54
C PRO A 91 1.69 -8.95 -16.14
N TYR A 92 0.75 -8.40 -15.36
CA TYR A 92 -0.57 -7.99 -15.88
C TYR A 92 -0.42 -6.97 -17.00
N PHE A 93 0.27 -5.86 -16.75
CA PHE A 93 0.48 -4.83 -17.76
C PHE A 93 1.29 -5.33 -18.96
N TYR A 94 2.23 -6.26 -18.75
CA TYR A 94 2.96 -6.86 -19.85
C TYR A 94 2.03 -7.68 -20.76
N LEU A 95 1.23 -8.57 -20.19
CA LEU A 95 0.29 -9.41 -20.96
C LEU A 95 -0.76 -8.58 -21.68
N GLU A 96 -1.36 -7.60 -21.00
CA GLU A 96 -2.42 -6.78 -21.56
C GLU A 96 -1.90 -5.76 -22.59
N ARG A 97 -0.75 -5.11 -22.33
CA ARG A 97 -0.27 -3.97 -23.15
C ARG A 97 0.80 -4.29 -24.15
N VAL A 98 1.68 -5.25 -23.83
CA VAL A 98 2.79 -5.61 -24.72
C VAL A 98 2.39 -6.78 -25.61
N VAL A 99 1.74 -7.78 -25.02
CA VAL A 99 1.30 -8.97 -25.76
C VAL A 99 -0.09 -8.78 -26.37
N GLY A 100 -0.93 -7.92 -25.77
CA GLY A 100 -2.30 -7.67 -26.25
C GLY A 100 -3.27 -8.80 -25.91
N GLN A 101 -2.96 -9.60 -24.89
CA GLN A 101 -3.87 -10.63 -24.40
C GLN A 101 -4.92 -10.02 -23.49
N ASP A 102 -6.18 -10.42 -23.69
CA ASP A 102 -7.24 -10.16 -22.73
C ASP A 102 -7.06 -11.13 -21.55
N VAL A 103 -6.58 -10.57 -20.43
CA VAL A 103 -6.31 -11.32 -19.20
C VAL A 103 -7.19 -10.79 -18.08
N ASP A 104 -7.83 -11.72 -17.38
CA ASP A 104 -8.59 -11.40 -16.18
C ASP A 104 -7.72 -10.69 -15.15
N ILE A 105 -8.21 -9.56 -14.63
CA ILE A 105 -7.57 -8.73 -13.61
C ILE A 105 -7.59 -9.39 -12.23
N PHE A 106 -8.59 -10.25 -11.95
CA PHE A 106 -8.83 -10.76 -10.60
C PHE A 106 -7.65 -11.55 -9.98
N PRO A 107 -6.95 -12.44 -10.70
CA PRO A 107 -5.78 -13.14 -10.16
C PRO A 107 -4.66 -12.18 -9.73
N PHE A 108 -4.41 -11.14 -10.54
CA PHE A 108 -3.38 -10.14 -10.24
C PHE A 108 -3.80 -9.22 -9.09
N LEU A 109 -5.08 -8.85 -9.03
CA LEU A 109 -5.64 -8.10 -7.91
C LEU A 109 -5.55 -8.90 -6.59
N ALA A 110 -5.87 -10.19 -6.62
CA ALA A 110 -5.78 -11.06 -5.45
C ALA A 110 -4.32 -11.19 -4.96
N ALA A 111 -3.37 -11.39 -5.88
CA ALA A 111 -1.94 -11.42 -5.56
C ALA A 111 -1.46 -10.07 -4.98
N HIS A 112 -1.90 -8.96 -5.58
CA HIS A 112 -1.60 -7.61 -5.12
C HIS A 112 -2.09 -7.37 -3.70
N LEU A 113 -3.38 -7.64 -3.43
CA LEU A 113 -3.99 -7.46 -2.12
C LEU A 113 -3.33 -8.36 -1.07
N THR A 114 -3.01 -9.61 -1.42
CA THR A 114 -2.32 -10.53 -0.51
C THR A 114 -0.96 -10.00 -0.10
N GLY A 115 -0.14 -9.53 -1.06
CA GLY A 115 1.17 -8.97 -0.77
C GLY A 115 1.10 -7.66 0.03
N VAL A 116 0.24 -6.73 -0.39
CA VAL A 116 0.13 -5.41 0.25
C VAL A 116 -0.50 -5.51 1.64
N LEU A 117 -1.63 -6.20 1.79
CA LEU A 117 -2.31 -6.34 3.09
C LEU A 117 -1.50 -7.23 4.05
N GLY A 118 -0.93 -8.33 3.56
CA GLY A 118 -0.06 -9.19 4.37
C GLY A 118 1.18 -8.45 4.86
N GLY A 119 1.81 -7.66 3.99
CA GLY A 119 2.94 -6.82 4.38
C GLY A 119 2.55 -5.69 5.34
N ALA A 120 1.37 -5.08 5.16
CA ALA A 120 0.84 -4.07 6.09
C ALA A 120 0.52 -4.65 7.47
N ALA A 121 -0.11 -5.83 7.53
CA ALA A 121 -0.41 -6.54 8.76
C ALA A 121 0.86 -6.90 9.55
N LEU A 122 1.89 -7.39 8.85
CA LEU A 122 3.21 -7.64 9.45
C LEU A 122 3.89 -6.37 9.98
N ARG A 123 3.65 -5.22 9.33
CA ARG A 123 4.16 -3.93 9.82
C ARG A 123 3.41 -3.49 11.08
N ALA A 124 2.09 -3.67 11.11
CA ALA A 124 1.26 -3.33 12.26
C ALA A 124 1.60 -4.20 13.48
N SER A 125 1.83 -5.50 13.29
CA SER A 125 2.20 -6.41 14.39
C SER A 125 3.54 -6.05 15.02
N VAL A 126 4.51 -5.58 14.25
CA VAL A 126 5.79 -5.07 14.79
C VAL A 126 5.58 -3.82 15.64
N GLU A 127 4.65 -2.96 15.28
CA GLU A 127 4.38 -1.73 16.04
C GLU A 127 3.61 -2.02 17.33
N LEU A 128 2.65 -2.95 17.29
CA LEU A 128 1.94 -3.43 18.49
C LEU A 128 2.90 -4.09 19.48
N ASP A 129 3.80 -4.98 19.03
CA ASP A 129 4.80 -5.63 19.88
C ASP A 129 5.74 -4.63 20.56
N ARG A 130 5.98 -3.47 19.96
CA ARG A 130 6.81 -2.41 20.56
C ARG A 130 6.07 -1.61 21.60
N LEU A 131 4.77 -1.40 21.42
CA LEU A 131 3.93 -0.71 22.40
C LEU A 131 3.76 -1.58 23.64
N THR A 132 3.53 -2.90 23.46
CA THR A 132 3.38 -3.83 24.59
C THR A 132 4.66 -4.02 25.39
N ARG A 133 5.85 -4.00 24.76
CA ARG A 133 7.14 -4.06 25.49
C ARG A 133 7.54 -2.76 26.22
N ARG A 134 6.82 -1.66 25.99
CA ARG A 134 7.08 -0.35 26.64
C ARG A 134 6.17 -0.11 27.86
N LEU A 135 5.12 -0.92 28.01
CA LEU A 135 4.23 -0.96 29.19
C LEU A 135 4.78 -1.98 30.19
#